data_AF-I0BLF5-F1
#
_entry.id   AF-I0BLF5-F1
#
_cell.length_a   1.000
_cell.length_b   1.000
_cell.length_c   1.000
_cell.angle_alpha   90.00
_cell.angle_beta   90.00
_cell.angle_gamma   90.00
#
_symmetry.space_group_name_H-M   'P 1'
#
loop_
_entity.id
_entity.type
_entity.pdbx_description
1 polymer ?
#
loop_
_entity_poly.entity_id
_entity_poly.type
_entity_poly.pdbx_seq_one_letter_code
_entity_poly.pdbx_strand_id
1 'polypeptide(L)'
;MVRKWLLAALATAVATGCGAASQSISDQVVQPVDKKRNQQPLLEMKERITGVQAQLEERFSIRFMALGVGANEVLLQIRSAQDIEKIITAEEQEEIREAVFAAAGSEFPLNLTVWSCCRGEPDITGIVRDADGDRILIVDEQKKVGSSDLPEAMWVNLQPDGILRIGGAAAKSKGMDSSLVGKEAQVWTTGFIADSYPQQASALKIVIE
;
A
#
# COMPACT_ATOMS: atom_id res chain seq x y z
N MET A 1 48.03 34.91 -17.77
CA MET A 1 48.57 35.80 -18.82
C MET A 1 48.75 35.00 -20.12
N VAL A 2 48.69 35.63 -21.31
CA VAL A 2 49.54 35.42 -22.53
C VAL A 2 49.85 33.95 -22.95
N ARG A 3 49.67 33.44 -24.19
CA ARG A 3 49.19 33.82 -25.55
C ARG A 3 48.86 32.47 -26.26
N LYS A 4 47.87 32.27 -27.14
CA LYS A 4 47.57 32.84 -28.47
C LYS A 4 48.59 32.52 -29.61
N TRP A 5 48.31 31.48 -30.40
CA TRP A 5 48.64 31.23 -31.82
C TRP A 5 47.46 30.42 -32.43
N LEU A 6 46.88 30.57 -33.64
CA LEU A 6 47.36 30.84 -35.02
C LEU A 6 48.17 29.65 -35.58
N LEU A 7 48.01 29.06 -36.78
CA LEU A 7 47.15 29.16 -37.99
C LEU A 7 47.17 27.73 -38.65
N ALA A 8 46.34 27.26 -39.60
CA ALA A 8 45.04 27.60 -40.23
C ALA A 8 44.60 26.29 -40.98
N ALA A 9 44.03 26.15 -42.20
CA ALA A 9 43.45 26.97 -43.27
C ALA A 9 42.71 26.03 -44.26
N LEU A 10 41.57 26.42 -44.86
CA LEU A 10 41.25 26.26 -46.31
C LEU A 10 39.89 26.85 -46.70
N ALA A 11 39.73 27.25 -47.97
CA ALA A 11 38.45 27.73 -48.54
C ALA A 11 38.34 27.40 -50.04
N THR A 12 37.31 26.61 -50.40
CA THR A 12 36.87 26.25 -51.77
C THR A 12 35.51 25.53 -51.64
N ALA A 13 34.54 25.61 -52.55
CA ALA A 13 34.28 26.57 -53.63
C ALA A 13 32.76 26.55 -53.98
N VAL A 14 32.30 27.50 -54.80
CA VAL A 14 30.87 27.70 -55.16
C VAL A 14 30.36 26.69 -56.20
N ALA A 15 29.14 26.15 -56.05
CA ALA A 15 28.30 25.70 -57.17
C ALA A 15 26.79 25.61 -56.85
N THR A 16 25.97 26.17 -57.76
CA THR A 16 24.61 25.77 -58.17
C THR A 16 23.63 25.17 -57.16
N GLY A 17 22.62 25.97 -56.79
CA GLY A 17 21.44 25.52 -56.05
C GLY A 17 20.39 24.75 -56.88
N CYS A 18 19.28 24.45 -56.22
CA CYS A 18 17.99 24.17 -56.83
C CYS A 18 16.87 24.64 -55.89
N GLY A 19 15.74 25.10 -56.44
CA GLY A 19 14.62 25.57 -55.63
C GLY A 19 13.71 24.43 -55.21
N ALA A 20 13.44 24.31 -53.91
CA ALA A 20 12.38 23.47 -53.36
C ALA A 20 11.61 24.25 -52.30
N ALA A 21 10.31 24.39 -52.46
CA ALA A 21 9.47 25.05 -51.46
C ALA A 21 9.29 24.09 -50.27
N SER A 22 9.99 24.37 -49.16
CA SER A 22 9.72 23.70 -47.89
C SER A 22 8.33 24.14 -47.39
N GLN A 23 7.31 23.35 -47.74
CA GLN A 23 6.01 23.45 -47.09
C GLN A 23 6.25 23.35 -45.59
N SER A 24 5.73 24.30 -44.83
CA SER A 24 5.72 24.22 -43.38
C SER A 24 4.94 22.97 -42.98
N ILE A 25 5.65 21.93 -42.58
CA ILE A 25 5.04 20.82 -41.85
C ILE A 25 4.50 21.46 -40.58
N SER A 26 3.19 21.66 -40.54
CA SER A 26 2.50 22.04 -39.32
C SER A 26 2.71 20.89 -38.35
N ASP A 27 3.51 21.11 -37.31
CA ASP A 27 3.57 20.22 -36.17
C ASP A 27 2.15 20.14 -35.61
N GLN A 28 1.44 19.10 -35.99
CA GLN A 28 0.19 18.76 -35.34
C GLN A 28 0.57 18.29 -33.94
N VAL A 29 0.51 19.26 -33.01
CA VAL A 29 0.52 19.01 -31.58
C VAL A 29 -0.59 18.00 -31.31
N VAL A 30 -0.20 16.73 -31.24
CA VAL A 30 -1.07 15.64 -30.81
C VAL A 30 -1.37 15.92 -29.36
N GLN A 31 -2.46 16.67 -29.13
CA GLN A 31 -2.92 16.92 -27.77
C GLN A 31 -3.13 15.56 -27.11
N PRO A 32 -2.64 15.38 -25.86
CA PRO A 32 -2.89 14.13 -25.15
C PRO A 32 -4.39 13.91 -25.11
N VAL A 33 -4.83 12.75 -25.60
CA VAL A 33 -6.25 12.40 -25.67
C VAL A 33 -6.70 12.05 -24.26
N ASP A 34 -6.92 13.08 -23.42
CA ASP A 34 -7.45 13.00 -22.06
C ASP A 34 -8.95 12.67 -22.10
N LYS A 35 -9.24 11.51 -22.69
CA LYS A 35 -10.51 10.83 -22.53
C LYS A 35 -10.53 10.28 -21.11
N LYS A 36 -10.98 11.13 -20.18
CA LYS A 36 -11.58 10.69 -18.91
C LYS A 36 -12.62 9.61 -19.25
N ARG A 37 -12.22 8.35 -19.07
CA ARG A 37 -13.06 7.20 -19.39
C ARG A 37 -14.29 7.27 -18.49
N ASN A 38 -15.47 6.96 -19.03
CA ASN A 38 -16.68 6.99 -18.23
C ASN A 38 -16.61 5.90 -17.14
N GLN A 39 -16.25 6.29 -15.91
CA GLN A 39 -16.14 5.41 -14.75
C GLN A 39 -17.51 5.08 -14.12
N GLN A 40 -18.60 5.70 -14.58
CA GLN A 40 -19.96 5.48 -14.03
C GLN A 40 -20.35 3.99 -13.88
N PRO A 41 -20.10 3.09 -14.86
CA PRO A 41 -20.43 1.67 -14.69
C PRO A 41 -19.62 0.99 -13.57
N LEU A 42 -18.34 1.35 -13.41
CA LEU A 42 -17.46 0.82 -12.37
C LEU A 42 -17.87 1.35 -10.98
N LEU A 43 -18.35 2.58 -10.90
CA LEU A 43 -18.93 3.14 -9.67
C LEU A 43 -20.21 2.41 -9.28
N GLU A 44 -21.12 2.15 -10.23
CA GLU A 44 -22.34 1.37 -10.00
C GLU A 44 -22.05 -0.07 -9.56
N MET A 45 -21.03 -0.72 -10.14
CA MET A 45 -20.53 -2.02 -9.68
C MET A 45 -19.99 -1.92 -8.25
N LYS A 46 -19.16 -0.92 -7.96
CA LYS A 46 -18.61 -0.70 -6.62
C LYS A 46 -19.72 -0.50 -5.58
N GLU A 47 -20.76 0.28 -5.84
CA GLU A 47 -21.88 0.45 -4.89
C GLU A 47 -22.70 -0.84 -4.68
N ARG A 48 -22.91 -1.66 -5.72
CA ARG A 48 -23.55 -2.98 -5.56
C ARG A 48 -22.74 -3.90 -4.65
N ILE A 49 -21.42 -3.92 -4.81
CA ILE A 49 -20.51 -4.70 -3.98
C ILE A 49 -20.50 -4.18 -2.53
N THR A 50 -20.45 -2.87 -2.31
CA THR A 50 -20.61 -2.26 -0.98
C THR A 50 -21.91 -2.73 -0.31
N GLY A 51 -23.01 -2.76 -1.06
CA GLY A 51 -24.33 -3.18 -0.58
C GLY A 51 -24.44 -4.63 -0.10
N VAL A 52 -23.48 -5.50 -0.45
CA VAL A 52 -23.41 -6.90 0.02
C VAL A 52 -22.13 -7.23 0.81
N GLN A 53 -21.24 -6.26 1.06
CA GLN A 53 -19.90 -6.52 1.62
C GLN A 53 -19.92 -7.44 2.84
N ALA A 54 -20.77 -7.17 3.83
CA ALA A 54 -20.86 -7.97 5.06
C ALA A 54 -21.22 -9.45 4.79
N GLN A 55 -22.03 -9.73 3.76
CA GLN A 55 -22.43 -11.09 3.37
C GLN A 55 -21.27 -11.84 2.70
N LEU A 56 -20.43 -11.14 1.95
CA LEU A 56 -19.20 -11.68 1.35
C LEU A 56 -18.12 -11.92 2.42
N GLU A 57 -17.94 -10.97 3.34
CA GLU A 57 -17.04 -11.11 4.50
C GLU A 57 -17.40 -12.32 5.35
N GLU A 58 -18.68 -12.48 5.70
CA GLU A 58 -19.17 -13.62 6.49
C GLU A 58 -19.03 -14.94 5.72
N ARG A 59 -19.54 -15.02 4.49
CA ARG A 59 -19.54 -16.25 3.67
C ARG A 59 -18.14 -16.82 3.47
N PHE A 60 -17.15 -15.97 3.17
CA PHE A 60 -15.79 -16.41 2.84
C PHE A 60 -14.81 -16.27 4.01
N SER A 61 -15.26 -15.78 5.17
CA SER A 61 -14.41 -15.47 6.34
C SER A 61 -13.25 -14.52 6.02
N ILE A 62 -13.56 -13.48 5.25
CA ILE A 62 -12.61 -12.44 4.78
C ILE A 62 -12.97 -11.05 5.35
N ARG A 63 -12.02 -10.12 5.30
CA ARG A 63 -12.24 -8.67 5.47
C ARG A 63 -11.94 -7.95 4.18
N PHE A 64 -12.74 -6.94 3.84
CA PHE A 64 -12.39 -5.98 2.80
C PHE A 64 -11.46 -4.93 3.42
N MET A 65 -10.22 -4.87 2.94
CA MET A 65 -9.24 -3.85 3.33
C MET A 65 -9.40 -2.56 2.51
N ALA A 66 -9.75 -2.69 1.24
CA ALA A 66 -10.07 -1.57 0.36
C ALA A 66 -11.03 -2.01 -0.76
N LEU A 67 -11.97 -1.11 -1.12
CA LEU A 67 -12.84 -1.25 -2.29
C LEU A 67 -12.94 0.11 -3.00
N GLY A 68 -12.57 0.17 -4.28
CA GLY A 68 -12.49 1.42 -5.02
C GLY A 68 -12.54 1.26 -6.53
N VAL A 69 -12.43 2.37 -7.27
CA VAL A 69 -12.44 2.39 -8.74
C VAL A 69 -11.13 3.00 -9.23
N GLY A 70 -10.35 2.21 -9.95
CA GLY A 70 -9.14 2.65 -10.65
C GLY A 70 -9.46 3.27 -12.02
N ALA A 71 -8.44 3.44 -12.85
CA ALA A 71 -8.61 4.06 -14.18
C ALA A 71 -9.52 3.25 -15.13
N ASN A 72 -9.52 1.92 -15.03
CA ASN A 72 -10.20 1.00 -15.95
C ASN A 72 -10.89 -0.20 -15.26
N GLU A 73 -10.83 -0.27 -13.93
CA GLU A 73 -11.12 -1.48 -13.15
C GLU A 73 -11.66 -1.12 -11.75
N VAL A 74 -12.35 -2.07 -11.11
CA VAL A 74 -12.61 -2.02 -9.67
C VAL A 74 -11.42 -2.64 -8.94
N LEU A 75 -10.95 -1.96 -7.91
CA LEU A 75 -9.90 -2.43 -7.01
C LEU A 75 -10.56 -3.03 -5.77
N LEU A 76 -10.21 -4.28 -5.43
CA LEU A 76 -10.64 -4.95 -4.21
C LEU A 76 -9.42 -5.58 -3.53
N GLN A 77 -9.12 -5.14 -2.32
CA GLN A 77 -8.12 -5.77 -1.46
C GLN A 77 -8.81 -6.48 -0.30
N ILE A 78 -8.47 -7.75 -0.08
CA ILE A 78 -9.02 -8.58 0.99
C ILE A 78 -7.93 -9.19 1.86
N ARG A 79 -8.30 -9.59 3.08
CA ARG A 79 -7.51 -10.50 3.93
C ARG A 79 -8.41 -11.54 4.59
N SER A 80 -7.84 -12.56 5.23
CA SER A 80 -8.59 -13.46 6.12
C SER A 80 -9.07 -12.72 7.39
N ALA A 81 -10.25 -13.09 7.91
CA ALA A 81 -10.90 -12.46 9.07
C ALA A 81 -10.80 -13.26 10.37
N GLN A 82 -10.76 -14.59 10.31
CA GLN A 82 -10.78 -15.46 11.50
C GLN A 82 -9.38 -15.95 11.90
N ASP A 83 -8.57 -16.28 10.91
CA ASP A 83 -7.15 -16.60 11.05
C ASP A 83 -6.38 -15.65 10.11
N ILE A 84 -5.84 -14.56 10.65
CA ILE A 84 -5.13 -13.54 9.86
C ILE A 84 -3.81 -14.03 9.25
N GLU A 85 -3.29 -15.17 9.71
CA GLU A 85 -2.08 -15.81 9.18
C GLU A 85 -2.43 -16.83 8.06
N LYS A 86 -3.72 -17.17 7.88
CA LYS A 86 -4.22 -18.02 6.78
C LYS A 86 -3.92 -17.41 5.41
N ILE A 87 -3.36 -18.24 4.54
CA ILE A 87 -3.23 -17.98 3.10
C ILE A 87 -4.59 -18.25 2.43
N ILE A 88 -5.17 -17.26 1.75
CA ILE A 88 -6.32 -17.48 0.84
C ILE A 88 -5.78 -18.11 -0.45
N THR A 89 -6.28 -19.27 -0.86
CA THR A 89 -5.75 -19.99 -2.02
C THR A 89 -6.16 -19.35 -3.36
N ALA A 90 -5.67 -19.88 -4.48
CA ALA A 90 -6.07 -19.39 -5.81
C ALA A 90 -7.54 -19.77 -6.13
N GLU A 91 -7.95 -20.95 -5.67
CA GLU A 91 -9.31 -21.48 -5.78
C GLU A 91 -10.28 -20.62 -4.95
N GLU A 92 -9.95 -20.34 -3.69
CA GLU A 92 -10.75 -19.45 -2.83
C GLU A 92 -10.86 -18.03 -3.40
N GLN A 93 -9.79 -17.50 -4.00
CA GLN A 93 -9.83 -16.20 -4.68
C GLN A 93 -10.79 -16.17 -5.87
N GLU A 94 -10.92 -17.28 -6.60
CA GLU A 94 -11.83 -17.35 -7.74
C GLU A 94 -13.30 -17.55 -7.31
N GLU A 95 -13.58 -18.34 -6.26
CA GLU A 95 -14.92 -18.40 -5.66
C GLU A 95 -15.38 -17.02 -5.14
N ILE A 96 -14.46 -16.23 -4.56
CA ILE A 96 -14.72 -14.86 -4.13
C ILE A 96 -14.97 -13.95 -5.35
N ARG A 97 -14.20 -14.09 -6.44
CA ARG A 97 -14.40 -13.35 -7.69
C ARG A 97 -15.77 -13.63 -8.30
N GLU A 98 -16.15 -14.90 -8.44
CA GLU A 98 -17.46 -15.30 -8.95
C GLU A 98 -18.60 -14.70 -8.12
N ALA A 99 -18.49 -14.74 -6.79
CA ALA A 99 -19.49 -14.14 -5.90
C ALA A 99 -19.56 -12.61 -6.02
N VAL A 100 -18.43 -11.93 -6.22
CA VAL A 100 -18.37 -10.48 -6.48
C VAL A 100 -19.00 -10.13 -7.84
N PHE A 101 -18.77 -10.91 -8.89
CA PHE A 101 -19.43 -10.75 -10.19
C PHE A 101 -20.94 -11.01 -10.11
N ALA A 102 -21.36 -12.06 -9.40
CA ALA A 102 -22.78 -12.34 -9.16
C ALA A 102 -23.48 -11.20 -8.40
N ALA A 103 -22.82 -10.60 -7.40
CA ALA A 103 -23.32 -9.45 -6.65
C ALA A 103 -23.41 -8.16 -7.50
N ALA A 104 -22.44 -7.93 -8.39
CA ALA A 104 -22.50 -6.81 -9.33
C ALA A 104 -23.55 -7.03 -10.43
N GLY A 105 -23.90 -8.28 -10.73
CA GLY A 105 -24.84 -8.68 -11.78
C GLY A 105 -24.21 -8.85 -13.17
N SER A 106 -22.88 -8.74 -13.29
CA SER A 106 -22.10 -9.07 -14.47
C SER A 106 -20.62 -9.26 -14.11
N GLU A 107 -19.86 -9.88 -15.01
CA GLU A 107 -18.40 -9.74 -15.02
C GLU A 107 -17.99 -8.28 -15.28
N PHE A 108 -16.79 -7.91 -14.82
CA PHE A 108 -16.13 -6.63 -15.07
C PHE A 108 -14.63 -6.75 -14.75
N PRO A 109 -13.77 -5.78 -15.13
CA PRO A 109 -12.36 -5.80 -14.73
C PRO A 109 -12.21 -5.63 -13.21
N LEU A 110 -11.97 -6.75 -12.50
CA LEU A 110 -11.76 -6.80 -11.05
C LEU A 110 -10.29 -7.13 -10.74
N ASN A 111 -9.57 -6.14 -10.23
CA ASN A 111 -8.26 -6.33 -9.63
C ASN A 111 -8.44 -6.74 -8.17
N LEU A 112 -8.59 -8.06 -7.95
CA LEU A 112 -8.67 -8.68 -6.64
C LEU A 112 -7.25 -8.96 -6.14
N THR A 113 -6.90 -8.42 -4.96
CA THR A 113 -5.61 -8.63 -4.31
C THR A 113 -5.80 -9.20 -2.91
N VAL A 114 -5.02 -10.22 -2.56
CA VAL A 114 -4.96 -10.75 -1.19
C VAL A 114 -3.79 -10.12 -0.46
N TRP A 115 -4.10 -9.41 0.61
CA TRP A 115 -3.12 -9.03 1.62
C TRP A 115 -3.06 -10.15 2.67
N SER A 116 -1.85 -10.68 2.92
CA SER A 116 -1.63 -11.74 3.92
C SER A 116 -0.74 -11.21 5.03
N CYS A 117 -1.16 -11.38 6.28
CA CYS A 117 -0.42 -10.83 7.42
C CYS A 117 0.89 -11.56 7.65
N CYS A 118 1.81 -10.90 8.36
CA CYS A 118 2.62 -11.58 9.37
C CYS A 118 3.70 -12.56 8.84
N ARG A 119 3.87 -12.68 7.51
CA ARG A 119 4.88 -13.55 6.85
C ARG A 119 6.17 -12.82 6.44
N GLY A 120 6.15 -11.48 6.46
CA GLY A 120 7.34 -10.64 6.29
C GLY A 120 7.98 -10.27 7.63
N GLU A 121 8.99 -9.41 7.58
CA GLU A 121 9.57 -8.78 8.78
C GLU A 121 8.50 -7.95 9.53
N PRO A 122 8.65 -7.74 10.86
CA PRO A 122 7.80 -6.82 11.60
C PRO A 122 8.01 -5.37 11.11
N ASP A 123 6.93 -4.57 11.05
CA ASP A 123 7.00 -3.14 10.74
C ASP A 123 7.83 -2.38 11.80
N ILE A 124 7.75 -2.82 13.07
CA ILE A 124 8.65 -2.40 14.14
C ILE A 124 9.01 -3.60 15.04
N THR A 125 10.26 -3.62 15.48
CA THR A 125 10.78 -4.52 16.53
C THR A 125 11.54 -3.65 17.53
N GLY A 126 11.24 -3.76 18.82
CA GLY A 126 11.88 -2.90 19.81
C GLY A 126 11.40 -3.17 21.22
N ILE A 127 11.78 -2.29 22.17
CA ILE A 127 11.41 -2.43 23.57
C ILE A 127 10.13 -1.64 23.85
N VAL A 128 9.17 -2.24 24.56
CA VAL A 128 7.99 -1.54 25.09
C VAL A 128 8.43 -0.54 26.16
N ARG A 129 8.17 0.75 25.94
CA ARG A 129 8.57 1.85 26.86
C ARG A 129 7.43 2.43 27.67
N ASP A 130 6.20 2.33 27.19
CA ASP A 130 5.01 2.87 27.86
C ASP A 130 3.76 2.08 27.45
N ALA A 131 2.69 2.21 28.25
CA ALA A 131 1.39 1.58 28.01
C ALA A 131 0.25 2.48 28.48
N ASP A 132 -0.69 2.79 27.59
CA ASP A 132 -1.78 3.74 27.81
C ASP A 132 -3.09 3.15 27.29
N GLY A 133 -4.03 2.81 28.19
CA GLY A 133 -5.32 2.24 27.84
C GLY A 133 -5.22 0.85 27.18
N ASP A 134 -5.35 0.80 25.86
CA ASP A 134 -5.24 -0.40 25.02
C ASP A 134 -4.17 -0.27 23.92
N ARG A 135 -3.19 0.62 24.12
CA ARG A 135 -2.01 0.79 23.26
C ARG A 135 -0.70 0.74 24.04
N ILE A 136 0.35 0.29 23.36
CA ILE A 136 1.73 0.28 23.87
C ILE A 136 2.66 1.11 22.98
N LEU A 137 3.66 1.74 23.58
CA LEU A 137 4.73 2.46 22.86
C LEU A 137 5.93 1.54 22.72
N ILE A 138 6.31 1.22 21.48
CA ILE A 138 7.49 0.42 21.15
C ILE A 138 8.57 1.33 20.58
N VAL A 139 9.82 1.14 21.00
CA VAL A 139 10.97 1.94 20.57
C VAL A 139 12.12 1.04 20.14
N ASP A 140 12.54 1.19 18.89
CA ASP A 140 13.78 0.65 18.33
C ASP A 140 14.90 1.70 18.48
N GLU A 141 15.81 1.50 19.43
CA GLU A 141 16.95 2.41 19.64
C GLU A 141 18.06 2.27 18.57
N GLN A 142 18.05 1.20 17.78
CA GLN A 142 19.06 0.92 16.75
C GLN A 142 18.74 1.62 15.42
N LYS A 143 17.45 1.79 15.10
CA LYS A 143 16.98 2.58 13.96
C LYS A 143 16.77 4.05 14.30
N LYS A 144 16.71 4.89 13.26
CA LYS A 144 16.54 6.35 13.37
C LYS A 144 15.52 6.87 12.37
N VAL A 145 14.72 7.84 12.79
CA VAL A 145 13.70 8.45 11.91
C VAL A 145 14.36 9.45 10.97
N GLY A 146 14.57 9.02 9.72
CA GLY A 146 15.13 9.84 8.64
C GLY A 146 16.54 10.34 8.96
N SER A 147 16.72 11.66 9.03
CA SER A 147 17.99 12.31 9.37
C SER A 147 18.02 12.89 10.80
N SER A 148 17.20 12.36 11.71
CA SER A 148 17.14 12.81 13.11
C SER A 148 17.79 11.80 14.06
N ASP A 149 18.29 12.29 15.22
CA ASP A 149 18.83 11.42 16.28
C ASP A 149 17.74 10.64 17.04
N LEU A 150 16.46 10.89 16.74
CA LEU A 150 15.32 10.23 17.37
C LEU A 150 15.24 8.76 16.96
N PRO A 151 15.05 7.83 17.91
CA PRO A 151 14.84 6.41 17.62
C PRO A 151 13.54 6.19 16.83
N GLU A 152 13.43 5.07 16.12
CA GLU A 152 12.14 4.66 15.56
C GLU A 152 11.19 4.28 16.70
N ALA A 153 10.01 4.90 16.73
CA ALA A 153 9.09 4.82 17.86
C ALA A 153 7.64 4.81 17.36
N MET A 154 6.84 3.85 17.82
CA MET A 154 5.47 3.63 17.36
C MET A 154 4.53 3.32 18.54
N TRP A 155 3.45 4.09 18.66
CA TRP A 155 2.29 3.72 19.46
C TRP A 155 1.41 2.75 18.66
N VAL A 156 1.14 1.58 19.23
CA VAL A 156 0.35 0.53 18.56
C VAL A 156 -0.83 0.09 19.41
N ASN A 157 -2.01 0.03 18.78
CA ASN A 157 -3.21 -0.63 19.34
C ASN A 157 -3.49 -1.90 18.53
N LEU A 158 -4.04 -2.95 19.16
CA LEU A 158 -4.40 -4.18 18.44
C LEU A 158 -5.79 -4.05 17.79
N GLN A 159 -5.92 -4.50 16.54
CA GLN A 159 -7.21 -4.63 15.86
C GLN A 159 -8.15 -5.62 16.59
N PRO A 160 -9.48 -5.50 16.46
CA PRO A 160 -10.44 -6.39 17.13
C PRO A 160 -10.30 -7.88 16.75
N ASP A 161 -9.77 -8.18 15.56
CA ASP A 161 -9.45 -9.52 15.06
C ASP A 161 -7.92 -9.78 15.00
N GLY A 162 -7.12 -8.99 15.70
CA GLY A 162 -5.66 -9.14 15.77
C GLY A 162 -5.18 -10.18 16.79
N ILE A 163 -3.97 -10.71 16.57
CA ILE A 163 -3.31 -11.70 17.43
C ILE A 163 -2.34 -11.00 18.38
N LEU A 164 -2.54 -11.14 19.69
CA LEU A 164 -1.51 -10.86 20.70
C LEU A 164 -0.91 -12.19 21.20
N ARG A 165 0.41 -12.30 21.24
CA ARG A 165 1.13 -13.35 21.95
C ARG A 165 2.09 -12.77 22.99
N ILE A 166 2.14 -13.38 24.17
CA ILE A 166 3.05 -13.03 25.26
C ILE A 166 3.73 -14.31 25.73
N GLY A 167 5.07 -14.39 25.67
CA GLY A 167 5.84 -15.61 25.96
C GLY A 167 5.37 -16.80 25.12
N GLY A 168 5.12 -16.58 23.83
CA GLY A 168 4.55 -17.54 22.88
C GLY A 168 3.06 -17.88 23.05
N ALA A 169 2.44 -17.61 24.21
CA ALA A 169 1.05 -17.94 24.50
C ALA A 169 0.08 -16.87 23.96
N ALA A 170 -1.10 -17.29 23.47
CA ALA A 170 -2.13 -16.38 22.98
C ALA A 170 -2.78 -15.58 24.12
N ALA A 171 -2.86 -14.26 23.97
CA ALA A 171 -3.40 -13.33 24.94
C ALA A 171 -4.53 -12.47 24.34
N LYS A 172 -5.28 -11.77 25.21
CA LYS A 172 -6.34 -10.83 24.80
C LYS A 172 -5.77 -9.42 24.72
N SER A 173 -6.31 -8.57 23.84
CA SER A 173 -5.91 -7.15 23.69
C SER A 173 -5.81 -6.38 25.03
N LYS A 174 -6.70 -6.68 26.00
CA LYS A 174 -6.66 -6.13 27.36
C LYS A 174 -5.42 -6.48 28.20
N GLY A 175 -4.51 -7.32 27.71
CA GLY A 175 -3.19 -7.57 28.28
C GLY A 175 -2.10 -6.62 27.77
N MET A 176 -2.45 -5.63 26.94
CA MET A 176 -1.56 -4.54 26.53
C MET A 176 -1.45 -3.48 27.64
N ASP A 177 -0.94 -3.88 28.80
CA ASP A 177 -0.81 -3.03 30.00
C ASP A 177 0.65 -2.79 30.41
N SER A 178 0.85 -2.01 31.49
CA SER A 178 2.18 -1.60 31.95
C SER A 178 3.08 -2.73 32.45
N SER A 179 2.56 -3.95 32.64
CA SER A 179 3.38 -5.15 32.92
C SER A 179 4.27 -5.58 31.74
N LEU A 180 4.01 -5.03 30.54
CA LEU A 180 4.82 -5.25 29.35
C LEU A 180 6.03 -4.32 29.24
N VAL A 181 6.10 -3.24 30.02
CA VAL A 181 7.18 -2.24 29.92
C VAL A 181 8.53 -2.88 30.23
N GLY A 182 9.50 -2.68 29.33
CA GLY A 182 10.82 -3.31 29.37
C GLY A 182 10.94 -4.63 28.60
N LYS A 183 9.84 -5.18 28.06
CA LYS A 183 9.87 -6.37 27.18
C LYS A 183 10.21 -6.01 25.74
N GLU A 184 10.77 -6.97 25.00
CA GLU A 184 10.90 -6.89 23.55
C GLU A 184 9.56 -7.24 22.88
N ALA A 185 9.19 -6.47 21.85
CA ALA A 185 7.97 -6.66 21.08
C ALA A 185 8.23 -6.54 19.56
N GLN A 186 7.55 -7.40 18.79
CA GLN A 186 7.53 -7.44 17.33
C GLN A 186 6.09 -7.21 16.85
N VAL A 187 5.91 -6.30 15.88
CA VAL A 187 4.57 -5.88 15.42
C VAL A 187 4.44 -5.92 13.91
N TRP A 188 3.29 -6.44 13.45
CA TRP A 188 2.83 -6.34 12.07
C TRP A 188 1.50 -5.57 12.06
N THR A 189 1.45 -4.50 11.28
CA THR A 189 0.35 -3.53 11.20
C THR A 189 -0.65 -3.88 10.10
N THR A 190 -1.68 -3.05 9.95
CA THR A 190 -2.56 -3.02 8.76
C THR A 190 -1.91 -2.40 7.52
N GLY A 191 -0.64 -1.98 7.59
CA GLY A 191 0.04 -1.18 6.55
C GLY A 191 -0.32 0.31 6.58
N PHE A 192 -1.24 0.73 7.46
CA PHE A 192 -1.58 2.13 7.69
C PHE A 192 -0.86 2.65 8.94
N ILE A 193 0.20 3.42 8.72
CA ILE A 193 1.01 4.08 9.75
C ILE A 193 0.84 5.60 9.57
N ALA A 194 0.49 6.31 10.64
CA ALA A 194 0.28 7.75 10.61
C ALA A 194 1.60 8.53 10.64
N ASP A 195 1.75 9.47 9.70
CA ASP A 195 2.90 10.40 9.60
C ASP A 195 2.92 11.38 10.78
N SER A 196 3.57 10.93 11.87
CA SER A 196 3.63 11.59 13.17
C SER A 196 4.83 11.05 13.97
N TYR A 197 5.23 11.75 15.04
CA TYR A 197 6.26 11.28 15.96
C TYR A 197 5.78 11.31 17.42
N PRO A 198 5.78 10.17 18.15
CA PRO A 198 5.95 8.81 17.64
C PRO A 198 4.91 8.48 16.56
N GLN A 199 5.24 7.52 15.69
CA GLN A 199 4.29 6.99 14.72
C GLN A 199 3.07 6.37 15.44
N GLN A 200 1.94 6.28 14.75
CA GLN A 200 0.73 5.65 15.28
C GLN A 200 0.17 4.68 14.26
N ALA A 201 -0.07 3.42 14.66
CA ALA A 201 -0.57 2.38 13.76
C ALA A 201 -1.45 1.38 14.50
N SER A 202 -2.31 0.66 13.76
CA SER A 202 -3.05 -0.47 14.32
C SER A 202 -2.41 -1.79 13.91
N ALA A 203 -2.06 -2.59 14.92
CA ALA A 203 -1.46 -3.90 14.78
C ALA A 203 -2.50 -4.97 14.42
N LEU A 204 -2.17 -5.83 13.46
CA LEU A 204 -2.85 -7.11 13.26
C LEU A 204 -2.16 -8.23 14.06
N LYS A 205 -0.85 -8.15 14.31
CA LYS A 205 -0.15 -9.07 15.20
C LYS A 205 0.86 -8.33 16.07
N ILE A 206 0.89 -8.70 17.35
CA ILE A 206 1.90 -8.29 18.32
C ILE A 206 2.42 -9.56 19.00
N VAL A 207 3.75 -9.75 19.03
CA VAL A 207 4.43 -10.81 19.79
C VAL A 207 5.35 -10.14 20.80
N ILE A 208 5.33 -10.58 22.05
CA ILE A 208 6.09 -10.00 23.16
C ILE A 208 6.73 -11.13 23.97
N GLU A 209 8.00 -10.97 24.35
CA GLU A 209 8.77 -11.97 25.10
C GLU A 209 8.96 -11.61 26.58
#